data_AF-A0A845E8K4-F1
#
_entry.id   AF-A0A845E8K4-F1
#
_cell.length_a   1.000
_cell.length_b   1.000
_cell.length_c   1.000
_cell.angle_alpha   90.00
_cell.angle_beta   90.00
_cell.angle_gamma   90.00
#
_symmetry.space_group_name_H-M   'P 1'
#
loop_
_entity.id
_entity.type
_entity.pdbx_description
1 polymer ?
#
loop_
_entity_poly.entity_id
_entity_poly.type
_entity_poly.pdbx_seq_one_letter_code
_entity_poly.pdbx_strand_id
1 'polypeptide(L)'
;MILQPLLVTRIIALLMGLALFWILSSQKEKKKPMENYASILTTWLLLFIGAKGLTQWELLLDYPLSVLAYPSGTAEFYIASIAVVLWEWRKRQVHKPYLQAYILMLAGSFVTYAFLERLVLDQGHLVDLIFAFGLFFLVVIHKQRLWGVFFAFSGALLIGWLYRIPDVMGYRMDLGFYFVIALISLTLVLVKKGGMNHGG
;
A
#
# COMPACT_ATOMS: atom_id res chain seq x y z
N MET A 1 18.25 -14.50 -16.57
CA MET A 1 17.54 -14.33 -15.28
C MET A 1 16.05 -14.37 -15.57
N ILE A 2 15.33 -15.35 -15.05
CA ILE A 2 13.87 -15.39 -15.15
C ILE A 2 13.35 -14.41 -14.10
N LEU A 3 12.77 -13.29 -14.54
CA LEU A 3 12.09 -12.35 -13.64
C LEU A 3 11.01 -13.12 -12.89
N GLN A 4 10.99 -13.01 -11.56
CA GLN A 4 9.97 -13.65 -10.75
C GLN A 4 8.59 -13.15 -11.18
N PRO A 5 7.64 -14.04 -11.56
CA PRO A 5 6.33 -13.63 -12.07
C PRO A 5 5.59 -12.67 -11.12
N LEU A 6 5.70 -12.89 -9.81
CA LEU A 6 5.10 -12.04 -8.78
C LEU A 6 5.63 -10.60 -8.80
N LEU A 7 6.92 -10.40 -9.11
CA LEU A 7 7.50 -9.06 -9.20
C LEU A 7 6.93 -8.32 -10.41
N VAL A 8 6.82 -8.99 -11.56
CA VAL A 8 6.21 -8.42 -12.77
C VAL A 8 4.75 -8.05 -12.49
N THR A 9 3.98 -8.92 -11.84
CA THR A 9 2.59 -8.66 -11.46
C THR A 9 2.46 -7.45 -10.54
N ARG A 10 3.36 -7.28 -9.55
CA ARG A 10 3.38 -6.10 -8.66
C ARG A 10 3.62 -4.81 -9.45
N ILE A 11 4.58 -4.81 -10.38
CA ILE A 11 4.86 -3.63 -11.22
C ILE A 11 3.64 -3.26 -12.05
N ILE A 12 3.03 -4.24 -12.74
CA ILE A 12 1.81 -4.01 -13.53
C ILE A 12 0.68 -3.47 -12.65
N ALA A 13 0.48 -4.05 -11.47
CA ALA A 13 -0.55 -3.60 -10.54
C ALA A 13 -0.32 -2.15 -10.05
N LEU A 14 0.93 -1.75 -9.80
CA LEU A 14 1.28 -0.37 -9.44
C LEU A 14 0.98 0.61 -10.59
N LEU A 15 1.32 0.24 -11.82
CA LEU A 15 1.02 1.05 -13.01
C LEU A 15 -0.49 1.16 -13.27
N MET A 16 -1.24 0.07 -13.07
CA MET A 16 -2.68 0.07 -13.21
C MET A 16 -3.39 0.88 -12.12
N GLY A 17 -2.91 0.84 -10.87
CA GLY A 17 -3.43 1.72 -9.81
C GLY A 17 -3.22 3.20 -10.12
N LEU A 18 -2.08 3.54 -10.75
CA LEU A 18 -1.83 4.88 -11.30
C LEU A 18 -2.82 5.24 -12.42
N ALA A 19 -3.06 4.33 -13.36
CA ALA A 19 -4.02 4.52 -14.44
C ALA A 19 -5.46 4.70 -13.91
N LEU A 20 -5.87 3.90 -12.93
CA LEU A 20 -7.18 4.03 -12.28
C LEU A 20 -7.33 5.38 -11.58
N PHE A 21 -6.30 5.83 -10.86
CA PHE A 21 -6.31 7.18 -10.31
C PHE A 21 -6.44 8.25 -11.39
N TRP A 22 -5.72 8.12 -12.51
CA TRP A 22 -5.82 9.05 -13.64
C TRP A 22 -7.25 9.14 -14.17
N ILE A 23 -7.94 8.02 -14.31
CA ILE A 23 -9.31 7.95 -14.81
C ILE A 23 -10.29 8.56 -13.81
N LEU A 24 -10.16 8.23 -12.52
CA LEU A 24 -11.11 8.61 -11.47
C LEU A 24 -10.88 10.02 -10.89
N SER A 25 -9.71 10.62 -11.09
CA SER A 25 -9.42 11.97 -10.58
C SER A 25 -9.95 13.05 -11.52
N SER A 26 -10.37 14.20 -10.96
CA SER A 26 -10.73 15.39 -11.73
C SER A 26 -9.48 16.03 -12.39
N GLN A 27 -9.64 16.61 -13.59
CA GLN A 27 -8.51 17.08 -14.42
C GLN A 27 -7.66 18.19 -13.79
N LYS A 28 -8.23 19.04 -12.93
CA LYS A 28 -7.53 20.22 -12.39
C LYS A 28 -6.44 19.90 -11.37
N GLU A 29 -6.36 18.66 -10.87
CA GLU A 29 -5.44 18.29 -9.77
C GLU A 29 -4.60 17.02 -10.03
N LYS A 30 -4.46 16.55 -11.28
CA LYS A 30 -3.82 15.24 -11.54
C LYS A 30 -2.30 15.21 -11.39
N LYS A 31 -1.62 16.24 -11.90
CA LYS A 31 -0.15 16.22 -12.10
C LYS A 31 0.62 16.09 -10.79
N LYS A 32 0.35 16.98 -9.83
CA LYS A 32 1.11 17.07 -8.57
C LYS A 32 0.95 15.82 -7.67
N PRO A 33 -0.25 15.26 -7.46
CA PRO A 33 -0.40 14.00 -6.72
C PRO A 33 0.32 12.83 -7.37
N MET A 34 0.35 12.74 -8.70
CA MET A 34 1.06 11.67 -9.39
C MET A 34 2.57 11.79 -9.30
N GLU A 35 3.12 12.98 -9.51
CA GLU A 35 4.55 13.23 -9.32
C GLU A 35 4.96 12.88 -7.89
N ASN A 36 4.13 13.27 -6.91
CA ASN A 36 4.40 12.92 -5.53
C ASN A 36 4.25 11.42 -5.25
N TYR A 37 3.27 10.74 -5.86
CA TYR A 37 3.13 9.29 -5.69
C TYR A 37 4.30 8.55 -6.32
N ALA A 38 4.71 8.91 -7.53
CA ALA A 38 5.91 8.37 -8.16
C ALA A 38 7.14 8.61 -7.28
N SER A 39 7.29 9.82 -6.71
CA SER A 39 8.37 10.12 -5.77
C SER A 39 8.32 9.23 -4.52
N ILE A 40 7.15 9.01 -3.92
CA ILE A 40 6.99 8.15 -2.73
C ILE A 40 7.24 6.70 -3.10
N LEU A 41 6.72 6.23 -4.24
CA LEU A 41 6.89 4.87 -4.71
C LEU A 41 8.37 4.58 -5.01
N THR A 42 9.07 5.49 -5.66
CA THR A 42 10.52 5.38 -5.87
C THR A 42 11.26 5.38 -4.54
N THR A 43 10.89 6.26 -3.60
CA THR A 43 11.50 6.29 -2.26
C THR A 43 11.25 4.98 -1.52
N TRP A 44 10.04 4.45 -1.59
CA TRP A 44 9.68 3.15 -1.02
C TRP A 44 10.46 2.01 -1.64
N LEU A 45 10.58 1.99 -2.97
CA LEU A 45 11.33 0.96 -3.69
C LEU A 45 12.83 0.99 -3.33
N LEU A 46 13.43 2.18 -3.23
CA LEU A 46 14.82 2.32 -2.79
C LEU A 46 15.02 1.86 -1.34
N LEU A 47 14.13 2.26 -0.44
CA LEU A 47 14.18 1.84 0.96
C LEU A 47 13.89 0.35 1.12
N PHE A 48 13.05 -0.23 0.25
CA PHE A 48 12.76 -1.66 0.22
C PHE A 48 13.95 -2.48 -0.25
N ILE A 49 14.66 -2.04 -1.28
CA ILE A 49 15.93 -2.64 -1.69
C ILE A 49 16.97 -2.52 -0.56
N GLY A 50 17.04 -1.36 0.11
CA GLY A 50 17.90 -1.18 1.28
C GLY A 50 17.55 -2.14 2.41
N ALA A 51 16.27 -2.29 2.73
CA ALA A 51 15.78 -3.21 3.76
C ALA A 51 16.10 -4.68 3.43
N LYS A 52 16.02 -5.06 2.15
CA LYS A 52 16.53 -6.37 1.69
C LYS A 52 18.01 -6.54 1.96
N GLY A 53 18.81 -5.53 1.63
CA GLY A 53 20.26 -5.58 1.91
C GLY A 53 20.57 -5.73 3.40
N LEU A 54 19.79 -5.09 4.26
CA LEU A 54 19.95 -5.20 5.72
C LEU A 54 19.53 -6.57 6.27
N THR A 55 18.42 -7.13 5.77
CA THR A 55 17.88 -8.41 6.25
C THR A 55 18.65 -9.62 5.69
N GLN A 56 19.24 -9.48 4.51
CA GLN A 56 20.03 -10.51 3.83
C GLN A 56 21.51 -10.09 3.76
N TRP A 57 22.06 -9.58 4.86
CA TRP A 57 23.41 -8.99 4.90
C TRP A 57 24.49 -9.98 4.46
N GLU A 58 24.39 -11.23 4.87
CA GLU A 58 25.32 -12.30 4.45
C GLU A 58 25.30 -12.48 2.93
N LEU A 59 24.10 -12.62 2.35
CA LEU A 59 23.94 -12.77 0.90
C LEU A 59 24.39 -11.53 0.12
N LEU A 60 24.28 -10.33 0.70
CA LEU A 60 24.71 -9.08 0.07
C LEU A 60 26.23 -9.03 -0.11
N LEU A 61 26.98 -9.52 0.88
CA LEU A 61 28.44 -9.55 0.83
C LEU A 61 28.94 -10.58 -0.17
N ASP A 62 28.32 -11.76 -0.21
CA ASP A 62 28.75 -12.85 -1.07
C ASP A 62 28.27 -12.68 -2.52
N TYR A 63 27.00 -12.28 -2.70
CA TYR A 63 26.34 -12.23 -4.01
C TYR A 63 25.39 -11.01 -4.10
N PRO A 64 25.92 -9.79 -4.29
CA PRO A 64 25.13 -8.56 -4.20
C PRO A 64 23.97 -8.51 -5.21
N LEU A 65 24.15 -9.07 -6.40
CA LEU A 65 23.08 -9.14 -7.41
C LEU A 65 21.97 -10.14 -7.06
N SER A 66 22.28 -11.18 -6.27
CA SER A 66 21.32 -12.20 -5.87
C SER A 66 20.32 -11.68 -4.84
N VAL A 67 20.69 -10.69 -4.02
CA VAL A 67 19.79 -10.05 -3.04
C VAL A 67 18.58 -9.42 -3.74
N LEU A 68 18.76 -8.86 -4.93
CA LEU A 68 17.66 -8.27 -5.69
C LEU A 68 16.65 -9.32 -6.16
N ALA A 69 17.13 -10.51 -6.51
CA ALA A 69 16.32 -11.64 -6.95
C ALA A 69 15.76 -12.48 -5.79
N TYR A 70 16.32 -12.36 -4.59
CA TYR A 70 15.85 -13.09 -3.42
C TYR A 70 14.40 -12.70 -3.11
N PRO A 71 13.49 -13.66 -2.86
CA PRO A 71 12.10 -13.35 -2.55
C PRO A 71 12.03 -12.47 -1.30
N SER A 72 11.35 -11.33 -1.40
CA SER A 72 11.24 -10.43 -0.27
C SER A 72 10.21 -10.94 0.74
N GLY A 73 10.54 -10.81 2.02
CA GLY A 73 9.62 -11.11 3.12
C GLY A 73 8.78 -9.91 3.58
N THR A 74 7.99 -10.18 4.63
CA THR A 74 7.13 -9.20 5.31
C THR A 74 7.95 -8.18 6.11
N ALA A 75 9.11 -8.59 6.65
CA ALA A 75 9.97 -7.71 7.46
C ALA A 75 10.50 -6.54 6.64
N GLU A 76 10.98 -6.81 5.42
CA GLU A 76 11.48 -5.81 4.48
C GLU A 76 10.38 -4.84 4.08
N PHE A 77 9.16 -5.35 3.91
CA PHE A 77 7.99 -4.52 3.65
C PHE A 77 7.69 -3.57 4.81
N TYR A 78 7.73 -4.05 6.06
CA TYR A 78 7.53 -3.23 7.25
C TYR A 78 8.61 -2.16 7.42
N ILE A 79 9.88 -2.56 7.31
CA ILE A 79 11.02 -1.63 7.43
C ILE A 79 10.90 -0.52 6.37
N ALA A 80 10.67 -0.89 5.10
CA ALA A 80 10.53 0.08 4.02
C ALA A 80 9.34 1.02 4.24
N SER A 81 8.19 0.49 4.64
CA SER A 81 6.97 1.27 4.84
C SER A 81 7.14 2.27 5.99
N ILE A 82 7.71 1.84 7.12
CA ILE A 82 8.00 2.72 8.25
C ILE A 82 9.03 3.78 7.86
N ALA A 83 10.12 3.39 7.20
CA ALA A 83 11.16 4.31 6.77
C ALA A 83 10.63 5.38 5.81
N VAL A 84 9.75 5.02 4.87
CA VAL A 84 9.06 5.98 3.98
C VAL A 84 8.21 6.95 4.76
N VAL A 85 7.40 6.46 5.71
CA VAL A 85 6.56 7.32 6.53
C VAL A 85 7.41 8.32 7.30
N LEU A 86 8.49 7.88 7.95
CA LEU A 86 9.41 8.76 8.68
C LEU A 86 10.11 9.77 7.76
N TRP A 87 10.54 9.32 6.58
CA TRP A 87 11.19 10.17 5.59
C TRP A 87 10.26 11.27 5.07
N GLU A 88 9.05 10.89 4.65
CA GLU A 88 8.05 11.82 4.13
C GLU A 88 7.51 12.74 5.23
N TRP A 89 7.41 12.23 6.47
CA TRP A 89 7.05 13.05 7.64
C TRP A 89 8.04 14.18 7.85
N ARG A 90 9.35 13.90 7.78
CA ARG A 90 10.41 14.89 7.93
C ARG A 90 10.49 15.88 6.76
N LYS A 91 10.25 15.41 5.54
CA LYS A 91 10.47 16.19 4.30
C LYS A 91 9.34 17.17 3.98
N ARG A 92 8.08 16.84 4.27
CA ARG A 92 6.92 17.68 3.88
C ARG A 92 6.41 18.44 5.10
N GLN A 93 5.97 19.69 4.93
CA GLN A 93 5.22 20.42 5.97
C GLN A 93 3.70 20.39 5.74
N VAL A 94 3.25 19.94 4.57
CA VAL A 94 1.83 19.86 4.19
C VAL A 94 1.51 18.46 3.67
N HIS A 95 1.21 17.54 4.58
CA HIS A 95 1.00 16.10 4.27
C HIS A 95 -0.43 15.77 3.83
N LYS A 96 -1.40 16.63 4.14
CA LYS A 96 -2.83 16.32 4.03
C LYS A 96 -3.42 16.22 2.60
N PRO A 97 -3.07 17.05 1.60
CA PRO A 97 -3.80 17.07 0.33
C PRO A 97 -3.53 15.84 -0.55
N TYR A 98 -2.41 15.13 -0.38
CA TYR A 98 -2.04 14.01 -1.25
C TYR A 98 -2.40 12.63 -0.69
N LEU A 99 -2.65 12.53 0.62
CA LEU A 99 -2.94 11.25 1.28
C LEU A 99 -4.14 10.53 0.64
N GLN A 100 -5.19 11.27 0.30
CA GLN A 100 -6.36 10.70 -0.36
C GLN A 100 -6.03 10.14 -1.74
N ALA A 101 -5.20 10.84 -2.53
CA ALA A 101 -4.77 10.36 -3.83
C ALA A 101 -3.99 9.05 -3.71
N TYR A 102 -3.08 8.95 -2.73
CA TYR A 102 -2.30 7.74 -2.48
C TYR A 102 -3.16 6.55 -2.07
N ILE A 103 -4.14 6.77 -1.21
CA ILE A 103 -5.08 5.71 -0.79
C ILE A 103 -5.80 5.13 -2.02
N LEU A 104 -6.24 5.98 -2.95
CA LEU A 104 -6.92 5.51 -4.16
C LEU A 104 -5.96 4.74 -5.09
N MET A 105 -4.75 5.25 -5.31
CA MET A 105 -3.75 4.56 -6.13
C MET A 105 -3.39 3.20 -5.52
N LEU A 106 -3.11 3.14 -4.21
CA LEU A 106 -2.80 1.89 -3.51
C LEU A 106 -3.96 0.90 -3.56
N ALA A 107 -5.19 1.35 -3.31
CA ALA A 107 -6.36 0.48 -3.40
C ALA A 107 -6.56 -0.05 -4.84
N GLY A 108 -6.37 0.80 -5.85
CA GLY A 108 -6.39 0.39 -7.26
C GLY A 108 -5.29 -0.61 -7.62
N SER A 109 -4.11 -0.44 -7.03
CA SER A 109 -3.02 -1.40 -7.17
C SER A 109 -3.35 -2.72 -6.47
N PHE A 110 -3.90 -2.71 -5.25
CA PHE A 110 -4.23 -3.93 -4.49
C PHE A 110 -5.26 -4.77 -5.24
N VAL A 111 -6.34 -4.15 -5.74
CA VAL A 111 -7.37 -4.89 -6.48
C VAL A 111 -6.81 -5.45 -7.79
N THR A 112 -5.98 -4.68 -8.50
CA THR A 112 -5.35 -5.17 -9.73
C THR A 112 -4.40 -6.33 -9.45
N TYR A 113 -3.60 -6.25 -8.39
CA TYR A 113 -2.69 -7.31 -8.00
C TYR A 113 -3.44 -8.60 -7.68
N ALA A 114 -4.44 -8.54 -6.77
CA ALA A 114 -5.22 -9.71 -6.38
C ALA A 114 -5.94 -10.34 -7.59
N PHE A 115 -6.42 -9.50 -8.52
CA PHE A 115 -7.05 -9.96 -9.74
C PHE A 115 -6.07 -10.67 -10.68
N LEU A 116 -4.88 -10.09 -10.91
CA LEU A 116 -3.84 -10.69 -11.75
C LEU A 116 -3.27 -11.96 -11.13
N GLU A 117 -3.03 -11.97 -9.82
CA GLU A 117 -2.56 -13.15 -9.11
C GLU A 117 -3.55 -14.31 -9.27
N ARG A 118 -4.85 -14.04 -9.13
CA ARG A 118 -5.88 -15.06 -9.27
C ARG A 118 -6.11 -15.53 -10.70
N LEU A 119 -6.14 -14.62 -11.66
CA LEU A 119 -6.50 -14.96 -13.05
C LEU A 119 -5.33 -15.36 -13.93
N VAL A 120 -4.15 -14.78 -13.70
CA VAL A 120 -2.96 -15.02 -14.56
C VAL A 120 -2.06 -16.09 -13.96
N LEU A 121 -1.87 -16.08 -12.64
CA LEU A 121 -0.96 -17.02 -11.97
C LEU A 121 -1.69 -18.25 -11.39
N ASP A 122 -3.02 -18.25 -11.40
CA ASP A 122 -3.88 -19.24 -10.69
C ASP A 122 -3.44 -19.41 -9.22
N GLN A 123 -3.03 -18.31 -8.60
CA GLN A 123 -2.53 -18.22 -7.23
C GLN A 123 -3.43 -17.30 -6.39
N GLY A 124 -3.11 -17.17 -5.11
CA GLY A 124 -3.84 -16.31 -4.17
C GLY A 124 -5.17 -16.91 -3.68
N HIS A 125 -5.72 -16.32 -2.63
CA HIS A 125 -6.96 -16.76 -2.02
C HIS A 125 -8.12 -15.82 -2.32
N LEU A 126 -9.33 -16.39 -2.35
CA LEU A 126 -10.55 -15.64 -2.61
C LEU A 126 -10.78 -14.53 -1.55
N VAL A 127 -10.30 -14.74 -0.32
CA VAL A 127 -10.32 -13.73 0.75
C VAL A 127 -9.51 -12.49 0.38
N ASP A 128 -8.34 -12.66 -0.25
CA ASP A 128 -7.46 -11.56 -0.66
C ASP A 128 -8.14 -10.70 -1.73
N LEU A 129 -8.80 -11.36 -2.68
CA LEU A 129 -9.57 -10.72 -3.74
C LEU A 129 -10.77 -9.94 -3.16
N ILE A 130 -11.56 -10.56 -2.27
CA ILE A 130 -12.69 -9.90 -1.60
C ILE A 130 -12.20 -8.68 -0.82
N PHE A 131 -11.11 -8.83 -0.06
CA PHE A 131 -10.54 -7.73 0.71
C PHE A 131 -10.10 -6.59 -0.21
N ALA A 132 -9.35 -6.88 -1.27
CA ALA A 132 -8.85 -5.86 -2.19
C ALA A 132 -9.99 -5.12 -2.92
N PHE A 133 -11.01 -5.85 -3.38
CA PHE A 133 -12.22 -5.25 -3.96
C PHE A 133 -13.01 -4.41 -2.94
N GLY A 134 -13.21 -4.94 -1.73
CA GLY A 134 -13.89 -4.23 -0.65
C GLY A 134 -13.19 -2.93 -0.28
N LEU A 135 -11.86 -2.97 -0.12
CA LEU A 135 -11.05 -1.77 0.11
C LEU A 135 -11.21 -0.76 -1.02
N PHE A 136 -11.05 -1.19 -2.28
CA PHE A 136 -11.17 -0.31 -3.43
C PHE A 136 -12.55 0.34 -3.51
N PHE A 137 -13.62 -0.44 -3.38
CA PHE A 137 -15.00 0.04 -3.40
C PHE A 137 -15.27 1.05 -2.28
N LEU A 138 -14.87 0.75 -1.05
CA LEU A 138 -15.04 1.64 0.09
C LEU A 138 -14.27 2.96 -0.10
N VAL A 139 -13.07 2.91 -0.65
CA VAL A 139 -12.23 4.08 -0.96
C VAL A 139 -12.83 4.94 -2.07
N VAL A 140 -13.43 4.34 -3.10
CA VAL A 140 -14.04 5.06 -4.22
C VAL A 140 -15.34 5.76 -3.80
N ILE A 141 -16.19 5.08 -3.03
CA ILE A 141 -17.51 5.61 -2.63
C ILE A 141 -17.42 6.67 -1.54
N HIS A 142 -16.53 6.50 -0.56
CA HIS A 142 -16.47 7.43 0.56
C HIS A 142 -15.76 8.73 0.16
N LYS A 143 -16.48 9.85 0.24
CA LYS A 143 -15.92 11.21 0.09
C LYS A 143 -14.70 11.43 1.00
N GLN A 144 -14.68 10.81 2.17
CA GLN A 144 -13.51 10.73 3.05
C GLN A 144 -12.89 9.32 2.96
N ARG A 145 -11.96 9.13 2.03
CA ARG A 145 -11.30 7.84 1.74
C ARG A 145 -10.73 7.14 2.99
N LEU A 146 -10.32 7.89 4.01
CA LEU A 146 -9.80 7.35 5.27
C LEU A 146 -10.83 6.52 6.05
N TRP A 147 -12.13 6.86 5.99
CA TRP A 147 -13.17 6.01 6.57
C TRP A 147 -13.24 4.66 5.84
N GLY A 148 -13.11 4.68 4.51
CA GLY A 148 -13.07 3.46 3.72
C GLY A 148 -11.89 2.55 4.11
N VAL A 149 -10.71 3.14 4.33
CA VAL A 149 -9.53 2.41 4.86
C VAL A 149 -9.82 1.85 6.25
N PHE A 150 -10.35 2.65 7.17
CA PHE A 150 -10.67 2.21 8.52
C PHE A 150 -11.62 1.00 8.52
N PHE A 151 -12.73 1.07 7.78
CA PHE A 151 -13.69 -0.02 7.72
C PHE A 151 -13.14 -1.26 7.03
N ALA A 152 -12.40 -1.10 5.93
CA ALA A 152 -11.80 -2.22 5.22
C ALA A 152 -10.79 -2.97 6.11
N PHE A 153 -9.89 -2.25 6.78
CA PHE A 153 -8.86 -2.85 7.64
C PHE A 153 -9.43 -3.39 8.95
N SER A 154 -10.48 -2.77 9.51
CA SER A 154 -11.20 -3.34 10.65
C SER A 154 -11.94 -4.63 10.26
N GLY A 155 -12.56 -4.66 9.08
CA GLY A 155 -13.17 -5.87 8.53
C GLY A 155 -12.15 -6.97 8.29
N ALA A 156 -10.99 -6.64 7.72
CA ALA A 156 -9.88 -7.58 7.54
C ALA A 156 -9.36 -8.14 8.87
N LEU A 157 -9.31 -7.31 9.93
CA LEU A 157 -8.94 -7.76 11.27
C LEU A 157 -9.95 -8.78 11.82
N LEU A 158 -11.25 -8.52 11.67
CA LEU A 158 -12.30 -9.45 12.09
C LEU A 158 -12.26 -10.77 11.31
N ILE A 159 -12.11 -10.70 9.98
CA ILE A 159 -11.99 -11.88 9.11
C ILE A 159 -10.70 -12.64 9.42
N GLY A 160 -9.61 -11.93 9.66
CA GLY A 160 -8.31 -12.49 10.02
C GLY A 160 -8.32 -13.22 11.36
N TRP A 161 -9.10 -12.72 12.32
CA TRP A 161 -9.31 -13.38 13.61
C TRP A 161 -10.15 -14.65 13.51
N LEU A 162 -11.19 -14.64 12.65
CA LEU A 162 -12.15 -15.75 12.55
C LEU A 162 -11.75 -16.84 11.56
N TYR A 163 -11.00 -16.49 10.51
CA TYR A 163 -10.76 -17.40 9.39
C TYR A 163 -9.33 -17.31 8.85
N ARG A 164 -9.02 -16.24 8.11
CA ARG A 164 -7.73 -16.10 7.45
C ARG A 164 -7.40 -14.63 7.25
N ILE A 165 -6.16 -14.29 7.58
CA ILE A 165 -5.62 -12.95 7.37
C ILE A 165 -5.39 -12.76 5.86
N PRO A 166 -5.94 -11.69 5.24
CA PRO A 166 -5.71 -11.43 3.84
C PRO A 166 -4.24 -11.08 3.59
N ASP A 167 -3.75 -11.37 2.40
CA ASP A 167 -2.42 -10.95 1.95
C ASP A 167 -2.49 -9.55 1.30
N VAL A 168 -1.42 -8.76 1.44
CA VAL A 168 -1.30 -7.45 0.80
C VAL A 168 -0.21 -7.53 -0.25
N MET A 169 -0.56 -7.44 -1.54
CA MET A 169 0.42 -7.53 -2.64
C MET A 169 1.25 -8.83 -2.60
N GLY A 170 0.64 -9.92 -2.13
CA GLY A 170 1.28 -11.24 -1.98
C GLY A 170 2.25 -11.31 -0.80
N TYR A 171 2.23 -10.32 0.08
CA TYR A 171 2.92 -10.36 1.37
C TYR A 171 1.94 -10.81 2.45
N ARG A 172 2.34 -11.84 3.19
CA ARG A 172 1.62 -12.33 4.36
C ARG A 172 1.80 -11.36 5.50
N MET A 173 0.72 -10.68 5.86
CA MET A 173 0.76 -9.66 6.91
C MET A 173 0.35 -10.26 8.25
N ASP A 174 0.95 -9.77 9.32
CA ASP A 174 0.52 -10.08 10.67
C ASP A 174 -0.77 -9.35 11.03
N LEU A 175 -1.55 -9.91 11.95
CA LEU A 175 -2.79 -9.31 12.47
C LEU A 175 -2.55 -7.90 13.03
N GLY A 176 -1.38 -7.67 13.65
CA GLY A 176 -0.97 -6.37 14.18
C GLY A 176 -0.85 -5.28 13.11
N PHE A 177 -0.48 -5.62 11.87
CA PHE A 177 -0.43 -4.65 10.78
C PHE A 177 -1.81 -4.05 10.50
N TYR A 178 -2.84 -4.90 10.42
CA TYR A 178 -4.21 -4.44 10.19
C TYR A 178 -4.73 -3.55 11.31
N PHE A 179 -4.42 -3.93 12.56
CA PHE A 179 -4.76 -3.14 13.73
C PHE A 179 -4.12 -1.75 13.69
N VAL A 180 -2.83 -1.66 13.39
CA VAL A 180 -2.10 -0.39 13.31
C VAL A 180 -2.67 0.51 12.21
N ILE A 181 -2.94 -0.03 11.01
CA ILE A 181 -3.52 0.76 9.91
C ILE A 181 -4.94 1.24 10.25
N ALA A 182 -5.76 0.40 10.88
CA ALA A 182 -7.09 0.80 11.35
C ALA A 182 -6.98 1.94 12.40
N LEU A 183 -6.09 1.83 13.38
CA LEU A 183 -5.92 2.84 14.42
C LEU A 183 -5.38 4.16 13.86
N ILE A 184 -4.39 4.12 12.96
CA ILE A 184 -3.86 5.31 12.30
C ILE A 184 -4.94 6.00 11.46
N SER A 185 -5.68 5.24 10.65
CA SER A 185 -6.74 5.80 9.81
C SER A 185 -7.85 6.45 10.65
N LEU A 186 -8.28 5.82 11.75
CA LEU A 186 -9.23 6.38 12.70
C LEU A 186 -8.72 7.69 13.32
N THR A 187 -7.48 7.70 13.80
CA THR A 187 -6.87 8.87 14.43
C THR A 187 -6.81 10.06 13.46
N LEU A 188 -6.39 9.81 12.22
CA LEU A 188 -6.31 10.84 11.18
C LEU A 188 -7.68 11.42 10.82
N VAL A 189 -8.72 10.60 10.84
CA VAL A 189 -10.11 11.03 10.63
C VAL A 189 -10.58 11.94 11.78
N LEU A 190 -10.35 11.54 13.02
CA LEU A 190 -10.81 12.28 14.21
C LEU A 190 -10.08 13.63 14.35
N VAL A 191 -8.77 13.66 14.16
CA VAL A 191 -7.96 14.90 14.21
C VAL A 191 -8.42 15.92 13.17
N LYS A 192 -8.85 15.46 11.98
CA LYS A 192 -9.39 16.34 10.94
C LYS A 192 -10.69 17.04 11.37
N LYS A 193 -11.55 16.36 12.14
CA LYS A 193 -12.84 16.90 12.58
C LYS A 193 -12.66 17.95 13.69
N GLY A 194 -11.70 17.76 14.60
CA GLY A 194 -11.41 18.71 15.69
C GLY A 194 -10.89 20.06 15.22
N GLY A 195 -10.11 20.11 14.13
CA GLY A 195 -9.55 21.36 13.60
C GLY A 195 -10.54 22.29 12.88
N MET A 196 -11.77 21.85 12.62
CA MET A 196 -12.82 22.68 12.00
C MET A 196 -13.67 23.48 13.02
N ASN A 197 -13.47 23.28 14.32
CA ASN A 197 -14.26 23.94 15.38
C ASN A 197 -13.60 25.19 16.00
N HIS A 198 -12.48 25.68 15.47
CA HIS A 198 -11.78 26.87 16.00
C HIS A 198 -11.64 28.02 15.00
N GLY A 199 -12.59 28.16 14.08
CA GLY A 199 -12.64 29.27 13.12
C GLY A 199 -14.05 29.83 12.95
N GLY A 200 -14.76 30.06 14.06
CA GLY A 200 -15.99 30.85 14.11
C GLY A 200 -15.70 32.23 14.69
#